data_AF-F4B8N5-F1
#
_entry.id   AF-F4B8N5-F1
#
_cell.length_a   1.000
_cell.length_b   1.000
_cell.length_c   1.000
_cell.angle_alpha   90.00
_cell.angle_beta   90.00
_cell.angle_gamma   90.00
#
_symmetry.space_group_name_H-M   'P 1'
#
loop_
_entity.id
_entity.type
_entity.pdbx_description
1 polymer ?
#
loop_
_entity_poly.entity_id
_entity_poly.type
_entity_poly.pdbx_seq_one_letter_code
_entity_poly.pdbx_strand_id
1 'polypeptide(L)' 'MLEMLNAEDGKEIEVIGDEDLLKKFKLLLLSLNQEIIVEEKNRIVYRKRA' A
#
# COMPACT_ATOMS: atom_id res chain seq x y z
N MET A 1 7.49 1.10 -14.36
CA MET A 1 6.39 0.20 -13.97
C MET A 1 5.44 1.02 -13.12
N LEU A 2 4.29 1.41 -13.67
CA LEU A 2 3.39 2.45 -13.14
C LEU A 2 1.94 1.93 -13.02
N GLU A 3 1.77 0.62 -12.90
CA GLU A 3 0.44 -0.01 -12.85
C GLU A 3 -0.26 0.16 -11.49
N MET A 4 0.45 0.63 -10.46
CA MET A 4 -0.10 0.82 -9.11
C MET A 4 -1.07 2.01 -9.00
N LEU A 5 -1.10 2.92 -9.99
CA LEU A 5 -1.98 4.09 -9.96
C LEU A 5 -3.40 3.82 -10.49
N ASN A 6 -3.62 2.70 -11.19
CA ASN A 6 -4.91 2.35 -11.82
C ASN A 6 -5.73 1.31 -11.04
N ALA A 7 -5.37 1.00 -9.78
CA ALA A 7 -6.23 0.13 -8.99
C ALA A 7 -7.60 0.78 -8.76
N GLU A 8 -8.67 0.01 -8.94
CA GLU A 8 -10.04 0.44 -8.67
C GLU A 8 -10.20 0.80 -7.18
N ASP A 9 -11.03 1.80 -6.91
CA ASP A 9 -11.32 2.21 -5.53
C ASP A 9 -12.02 1.08 -4.78
N GLY A 10 -11.69 0.91 -3.52
CA GLY A 10 -12.19 -0.19 -2.69
C GLY A 10 -11.47 -1.52 -2.89
N LYS A 11 -10.58 -1.64 -3.88
CA LYS A 11 -9.78 -2.86 -4.10
C LYS A 11 -8.65 -2.98 -3.10
N GLU A 12 -8.41 -4.21 -2.63
CA GLU A 12 -7.25 -4.56 -1.82
C GLU A 12 -6.03 -4.79 -2.70
N ILE A 13 -4.91 -4.18 -2.31
CA ILE A 13 -3.66 -4.17 -3.05
C ILE A 13 -2.59 -4.70 -2.11
N GLU A 14 -1.95 -5.79 -2.52
CA GLU A 14 -0.84 -6.40 -1.82
C GLU A 14 0.48 -5.89 -2.40
N VAL A 15 1.39 -5.48 -1.51
CA VAL A 15 2.72 -5.00 -1.85
C VAL A 15 3.74 -5.80 -1.06
N ILE A 16 4.62 -6.49 -1.78
CA ILE A 16 5.74 -7.26 -1.25
C ILE A 16 7.03 -6.48 -1.52
N GLY A 17 7.88 -6.34 -0.52
CA GLY A 17 9.11 -5.57 -0.67
C GLY A 17 10.04 -5.68 0.52
N ASP A 18 11.18 -5.01 0.39
CA ASP A 18 12.14 -4.84 1.49
C ASP A 18 11.56 -3.99 2.62
N GLU A 19 11.92 -4.31 3.86
CA GLU A 19 11.38 -3.67 5.07
C GLU A 19 11.57 -2.14 5.07
N ASP A 20 12.72 -1.64 4.62
CA ASP A 20 13.00 -0.20 4.62
C ASP A 20 12.21 0.54 3.53
N LEU A 21 11.96 -0.13 2.40
CA LEU A 21 11.08 0.39 1.36
C LEU A 21 9.63 0.41 1.83
N LEU A 22 9.17 -0.65 2.47
CA LEU A 22 7.81 -0.76 2.98
C LEU A 22 7.51 0.25 4.09
N LYS A 23 8.49 0.59 4.95
CA LYS A 23 8.35 1.69 5.91
C LYS A 23 8.08 3.03 5.23
N LYS A 24 8.81 3.35 4.15
CA LYS A 24 8.59 4.58 3.37
C LYS A 24 7.24 4.54 2.63
N PHE A 25 6.89 3.39 2.07
CA PHE A 25 5.62 3.21 1.38
C PHE A 25 4.42 3.35 2.31
N LYS A 26 4.51 2.80 3.53
CA LYS A 26 3.51 2.99 4.59
C LYS A 26 3.25 4.47 4.88
N LEU A 27 4.30 5.28 5.03
CA LEU A 27 4.14 6.72 5.26
C LEU A 27 3.41 7.41 4.10
N LEU A 28 3.70 7.00 2.86
CA LEU A 28 2.98 7.49 1.69
C LEU A 28 1.50 7.10 1.74
N LEU A 29 1.17 5.84 2.03
CA LEU A 29 -0.21 5.36 2.16
C LEU A 29 -1.00 6.17 3.21
N LEU A 30 -0.38 6.41 4.38
CA LEU A 30 -0.99 7.22 5.44
C LEU A 30 -1.20 8.67 5.00
N SER A 31 -0.24 9.26 4.28
CA SER A 31 -0.36 10.63 3.74
C SER A 31 -1.49 10.77 2.71
N LEU A 32 -1.77 9.68 1.99
CA LEU A 32 -2.87 9.57 1.03
C LEU A 32 -4.18 9.10 1.68
N ASN A 33 -4.24 9.03 3.02
CA ASN A 33 -5.39 8.57 3.79
C ASN A 33 -5.92 7.19 3.35
N GLN A 34 -5.03 6.33 2.88
CA GLN A 34 -5.35 4.98 2.45
C GLN A 34 -5.55 4.08 3.67
N GLU A 35 -6.36 3.02 3.51
CA GLU A 35 -6.64 2.09 4.60
C GLU A 35 -5.64 0.93 4.58
N ILE A 36 -4.84 0.79 5.62
CA ILE A 36 -3.92 -0.35 5.77
C ILE A 36 -4.67 -1.48 6.48
N ILE A 37 -4.72 -2.65 5.85
CA ILE A 37 -5.43 -3.83 6.35
C ILE A 37 -4.45 -4.78 7.04
N VAL A 38 -3.28 -4.99 6.42
CA VAL A 38 -2.24 -5.91 6.91
C VAL A 38 -0.88 -5.22 6.85
N GLU A 39 -0.09 -5.37 7.91
CA GLU A 39 1.30 -4.96 7.98
C GLU A 39 2.14 -6.09 8.57
N GLU A 40 3.04 -6.64 7.75
CA GLU A 40 4.00 -7.68 8.09
C GLU A 40 5.40 -7.24 7.64
N LYS A 41 6.44 -7.94 8.11
CA LYS A 41 7.84 -7.55 7.88
C LYS A 41 8.18 -7.20 6.43
N ASN A 42 7.67 -7.99 5.47
CA ASN A 42 7.95 -7.85 4.04
C ASN A 42 6.68 -7.71 3.19
N ARG A 43 5.56 -7.31 3.80
CA ARG A 43 4.26 -7.27 3.13
C ARG A 43 3.33 -6.21 3.73
N ILE A 44 2.70 -5.43 2.86
CA ILE A 44 1.61 -4.52 3.21
C ILE A 44 0.42 -4.83 2.32
N VAL A 45 -0.77 -4.97 2.91
CA VAL A 45 -2.04 -4.97 2.17
C VAL A 45 -2.79 -3.71 2.53
N TYR A 46 -3.18 -2.93 1.52
CA TYR A 46 -3.95 -1.71 1.70
C TYR A 46 -5.15 -1.67 0.76
N ARG A 47 -6.19 -0.93 1.13
CA ARG A 47 -7.35 -0.66 0.29
C ARG A 47 -7.26 0.74 -0.26
N LYS A 48 -7.38 0.87 -1.58
CA LYS A 48 -7.42 2.19 -2.20
C LYS A 48 -8.71 2.91 -1.82
N ARG A 49 -8.59 4.12 -1.27
CA ARG A 49 -9.71 5.06 -1.11
C ARG A 49 -9.71 6.04 -2.28
N ALA A 50 -10.92 6.37 -2.76
CA ALA A 50 -11.17 7.31 -3.85
C ALA A 50 -10.60 8.70 -3.57
#